data_AF-A0A429Y7A8-F1
#
_entry.id   AF-A0A429Y7A8-F1
#
_cell.length_a   1.000
_cell.length_b   1.000
_cell.length_c   1.000
_cell.angle_alpha   90.00
_cell.angle_beta   90.00
_cell.angle_gamma   90.00
#
_symmetry.space_group_name_H-M   'P 1'
#
loop_
_entity.id
_entity.type
_entity.pdbx_description
1 polymer ?
#
loop_
_entity_poly.entity_id
_entity_poly.type
_entity_poly.pdbx_seq_one_letter_code
_entity_poly.pdbx_strand_id
1 'polypeptide(L)' 'MKFSSNGYYVEKYEKCSVCGKLVYEERIEKLNIKEELALFCSDWCVDWEKKREKIKAEAIALSK' A
#
# COMPACT_ATOMS: atom_id res chain seq x y z
N MET A 1 -20.97 10.08 7.49
CA MET A 1 -19.87 10.97 7.92
C MET A 1 -20.09 11.28 9.41
N LYS A 2 -19.16 10.89 10.29
CA LYS A 2 -19.23 11.22 11.73
C LYS A 2 -18.28 12.40 11.95
N PHE A 3 -18.81 13.56 12.33
CA PHE A 3 -18.00 14.72 12.69
C PHE A 3 -17.26 14.41 13.99
N SER A 4 -15.95 14.64 14.03
CA SER A 4 -15.21 14.57 15.28
C SER A 4 -15.61 15.75 16.16
N SER A 5 -15.74 15.51 17.46
CA SER A 5 -16.14 16.53 18.44
C SER A 5 -15.08 17.62 18.66
N ASN A 6 -13.86 17.42 18.17
CA ASN A 6 -12.75 18.36 18.25
C ASN A 6 -12.57 19.23 16.98
N GLY A 7 -13.43 19.07 15.97
CA GLY A 7 -13.39 19.89 14.74
C GLY A 7 -12.32 19.49 13.72
N TYR A 8 -11.51 18.46 14.00
CA TYR A 8 -10.51 17.93 13.06
C TYR A 8 -11.07 16.73 12.31
N TYR A 9 -11.27 16.87 11.00
CA TYR A 9 -11.80 15.81 10.15
C TYR A 9 -10.67 15.16 9.32
N VAL A 10 -10.69 13.84 9.19
CA VAL A 10 -9.82 13.11 8.27
C VAL A 10 -10.54 13.04 6.93
N GLU A 11 -10.03 13.77 5.93
CA GLU A 11 -10.61 13.80 4.58
C GLU A 11 -10.51 12.47 3.85
N LYS A 12 -9.40 11.76 4.06
CA LYS A 12 -9.10 10.49 3.39
C LYS A 12 -8.39 9.54 4.33
N TYR A 13 -8.84 8.30 4.34
CA TYR A 13 -8.20 7.19 5.05
C TYR A 13 -7.35 6.39 4.08
N GLU A 14 -6.24 6.98 3.64
CA GLU A 14 -5.33 6.32 2.71
C GLU A 14 -4.53 5.25 3.45
N LYS A 15 -4.49 4.05 2.86
CA LYS A 15 -3.88 2.86 3.49
C LYS A 15 -2.71 2.37 2.67
N CYS A 16 -1.70 1.86 3.38
CA CYS A 16 -0.60 1.13 2.77
C CYS A 16 -1.14 -0.10 2.02
N SER A 17 -0.75 -0.25 0.75
CA SER A 17 -1.14 -1.38 -0.13
C SER A 17 -0.63 -2.74 0.34
N VAL A 18 0.26 -2.76 1.34
CA VAL A 18 0.90 -3.97 1.87
C VAL A 18 0.40 -4.34 3.25
N CYS A 19 0.52 -3.44 4.23
CA CYS A 19 0.20 -3.75 5.62
C CYS A 19 -1.13 -3.17 6.11
N GLY A 20 -1.80 -2.34 5.30
CA GLY A 20 -3.09 -1.73 5.64
C GLY A 20 -3.03 -0.61 6.69
N LYS A 21 -1.84 -0.24 7.18
CA LYS A 21 -1.62 0.91 8.06
C LYS A 21 -2.10 2.20 7.37
N LEU A 22 -2.74 3.09 8.12
CA LEU A 22 -3.07 4.44 7.65
C LEU A 22 -1.78 5.24 7.42
N VAL A 23 -1.69 5.90 6.28
CA VAL A 23 -0.53 6.69 5.89
C VAL A 23 -0.96 8.15 5.79
N TYR A 24 -0.21 9.03 6.44
CA TYR A 24 -0.53 10.46 6.50
C TYR A 24 0.59 11.29 5.85
N GLU A 25 1.72 11.50 6.55
CA GLU A 25 2.76 12.43 6.10
C GLU A 25 3.94 11.71 5.42
N GLU A 26 4.53 10.71 6.07
CA GLU A 26 5.67 9.93 5.52
C GLU A 26 5.19 8.85 4.55
N ARG A 27 4.62 9.29 3.43
CA ARG A 27 4.02 8.42 2.43
C ARG A 27 4.95 8.21 1.23
N ILE A 28 5.08 6.96 0.81
CA ILE A 28 5.82 6.60 -0.40
C ILE A 28 4.80 6.25 -1.48
N GLU A 29 4.80 6.99 -2.57
CA GLU A 29 3.96 6.73 -3.74
C GLU A 29 4.81 6.24 -4.90
N LYS A 30 4.50 5.04 -5.39
CA LYS A 30 5.18 4.44 -6.54
C LYS A 30 4.19 3.66 -7.37
N LEU A 31 4.49 3.50 -8.65
CA LEU A 31 3.77 2.53 -9.47
C LEU A 31 4.13 1.11 -9.02
N ASN A 32 3.12 0.28 -8.82
CA ASN A 32 3.31 -1.14 -8.57
C ASN A 32 3.68 -1.86 -9.88
N ILE A 33 3.89 -3.18 -9.82
CA ILE A 33 4.24 -3.99 -11.00
C ILE A 33 3.16 -4.06 -12.08
N LYS A 34 1.93 -3.62 -11.77
CA LYS A 34 0.79 -3.53 -12.69
C LYS A 34 0.61 -2.12 -13.24
N GLU A 35 1.57 -1.23 -12.98
CA GLU A 35 1.53 0.18 -13.37
C GLU A 35 0.39 0.97 -12.70
N GLU A 36 -0.09 0.49 -11.55
CA GLU A 36 -1.09 1.20 -10.74
C GLU A 36 -0.40 1.99 -9.63
N LEU A 37 -0.91 3.19 -9.33
CA LEU A 37 -0.39 4.00 -8.23
C LEU A 37 -0.66 3.30 -6.90
N ALA A 38 0.41 2.99 -6.16
CA ALA A 38 0.35 2.32 -4.86
C ALA A 38 1.01 3.17 -3.77
N LEU A 39 0.44 3.06 -2.57
CA LEU A 39 0.85 3.81 -1.40
C LEU A 39 1.53 2.88 -0.39
N PHE A 40 2.66 3.30 0.16
CA PHE A 40 3.41 2.52 1.15
C PHE A 40 3.78 3.37 2.36
N CYS A 41 3.78 2.74 3.54
CA CYS A 41 4.12 3.40 4.79
C CYS A 41 5.62 3.32 5.15
N SER A 42 6.41 2.56 4.40
CA SER A 42 7.85 2.38 4.61
C SER A 42 8.51 1.66 3.44
N ASP A 43 9.83 1.78 3.31
CA ASP A 43 10.61 1.04 2.31
C ASP A 43 10.46 -0.47 2.46
N TRP A 44 10.31 -0.97 3.70
CA TRP A 44 10.03 -2.38 3.94
C TRP A 44 8.75 -2.86 3.21
N CYS A 45 7.70 -2.04 3.19
CA CYS A 45 6.48 -2.38 2.46
C CYS A 45 6.73 -2.38 0.94
N VAL A 46 7.51 -1.42 0.42
CA VAL A 46 7.87 -1.37 -1.01
C VAL A 46 8.60 -2.65 -1.43
N ASP A 47 9.60 -3.06 -0.65
CA ASP A 47 10.40 -4.25 -0.96
C ASP A 47 9.61 -5.55 -0.79
N TRP A 48 8.72 -5.59 0.21
CA TRP A 48 7.85 -6.74 0.40
C TRP A 48 6.86 -6.92 -0.75
N GLU A 49 6.31 -5.84 -1.30
CA GLU A 49 5.45 -5.93 -2.48
C GLU A 49 6.20 -6.57 -3.66
N LYS A 50 7.40 -6.07 -3.99
CA LYS A 50 8.24 -6.65 -5.06
C LYS A 50 8.49 -8.14 -4.84
N LYS A 51 8.82 -8.53 -3.60
CA LYS A 51 9.09 -9.93 -3.25
C LYS A 51 7.83 -10.79 -3.39
N ARG A 52 6.69 -10.32 -2.90
CA ARG A 52 5.41 -11.04 -2.99
C ARG A 52 5.02 -11.31 -4.43
N GLU A 53 5.14 -10.31 -5.30
CA GLU A 53 4.78 -10.46 -6.70
C GLU A 53 5.74 -11.39 -7.46
N LYS A 54 7.05 -11.36 -7.13
CA LYS A 54 8.01 -12.35 -7.64
C LYS A 54 7.61 -13.78 -7.25
N ILE A 55 7.32 -14.02 -5.97
CA ILE A 55 6.88 -15.33 -5.48
C ILE A 55 5.61 -15.78 -6.21
N LYS A 56 4.67 -14.86 -6.42
CA LYS A 56 3.41 -15.15 -7.12
C LYS A 56 3.66 -15.51 -8.59
N ALA A 57 4.54 -14.79 -9.27
CA ALA A 57 4.91 -15.07 -10.66
C ALA A 57 5.60 -16.45 -10.78
N GLU A 58 6.52 -16.78 -9.87
CA GLU A 58 7.18 -18.09 -9.81
C GLU A 58 6.18 -19.23 -9.56
N ALA A 59 5.24 -19.05 -8.63
CA ALA A 59 4.18 -20.03 -8.36
C ALA A 59 3.25 -20.26 -9.56
N ILE A 60 2.93 -19.19 -10.31
CA ILE A 60 2.15 -19.29 -11.56
C ILE A 60 2.95 -20.03 -12.63
N ALA A 61 4.27 -19.81 -12.73
CA ALA A 61 5.11 -20.50 -13.70
C ALA A 61 5.26 -22.00 -13.41
N LEU A 62 5.34 -22.39 -12.12
CA LEU A 62 5.49 -23.79 -11.70
C LEU A 62 4.19 -24.61 -11.79
N SER A 63 3.04 -23.93 -11.88
CA SER A 63 1.71 -24.57 -12.00
C SER A 63 1.23 -24.72 -13.44
N LYS A 64 2.06 -24.35 -14.42
CA LYS A 64 1.87 -24.58 -15.86
C LYS A 64 2.78 -25.71 -16.33
#